data_AF-A0A947FPE0-F1
#
_entry.id   AF-A0A947FPE0-F1
#
_cell.length_a   1.000
_cell.length_b   1.000
_cell.length_c   1.000
_cell.angle_alpha   90.00
_cell.angle_beta   90.00
_cell.angle_gamma   90.00
#
_symmetry.space_group_name_H-M   'P 1'
#
loop_
_entity.id
_entity.type
_entity.pdbx_description
1 polymer ?
#
loop_
_entity_poly.entity_id
_entity_poly.type
_entity_poly.pdbx_seq_one_letter_code
_entity_poly.pdbx_strand_id
1 'polypeptide(L)'
;MSSIVKTLARPPFIGLFAFFIVFLVQALGHTVMILMEKGFGEEYVFHSATAMGLFGAWLLFIGMKNENEVPATWLGFFAGTFLWTGWVEFSFVAYAWHLDIPPLLDASGEIATKPEYLLMSSSLGVMMATLVYFLLNKETRCNFFHWFQRNLKLSTGKPSRGYQRNFAAITALETIYVIWFFYLALLLIYDETILGETHPVVYVLFFANTIWALYLINRLLR
;
A
#
# COMPACT_ATOMS: atom_id res chain seq x y z
N MET A 1 -14.96 27.11 12.59
CA MET A 1 -14.11 25.94 12.91
C MET A 1 -13.69 26.03 14.37
N SER A 2 -14.11 25.08 15.21
CA SER A 2 -13.86 25.06 16.67
C SER A 2 -12.36 25.13 17.00
N SER A 3 -12.00 25.76 18.13
CA SER A 3 -10.62 25.88 18.63
C SER A 3 -9.89 24.52 18.66
N ILE A 4 -10.62 23.45 18.97
CA ILE A 4 -10.12 22.07 19.03
C ILE A 4 -9.65 21.57 17.65
N VAL A 5 -10.41 21.87 16.59
CA VAL A 5 -10.08 21.44 15.22
C VAL A 5 -8.79 22.11 14.74
N LYS A 6 -8.57 23.38 15.12
CA LYS A 6 -7.32 24.09 14.78
C LYS A 6 -6.10 23.50 15.48
N THR A 7 -6.25 23.01 16.72
CA THR A 7 -5.16 22.36 17.46
C THR A 7 -4.85 20.98 16.88
N LEU A 8 -5.87 20.18 16.55
CA LEU A 8 -5.71 18.85 15.95
C LEU A 8 -5.13 18.91 14.53
N ALA A 9 -5.40 19.98 13.78
CA ALA A 9 -4.87 20.17 12.43
C ALA A 9 -3.40 20.65 12.39
N ARG A 10 -2.75 20.86 13.54
CA ARG A 10 -1.34 21.29 13.62
C ARG A 10 -0.42 20.11 13.96
N PRO A 11 0.87 20.18 13.57
CA PRO A 11 1.88 19.28 14.11
C PRO A 11 1.91 19.36 15.64
N PRO A 12 2.11 18.23 16.35
CA PRO A 12 2.37 16.89 15.81
C PRO A 12 1.11 16.05 15.56
N PHE A 13 -0.07 16.52 15.98
CA PHE A 13 -1.31 15.73 16.01
C PHE A 13 -1.75 15.22 14.64
N ILE A 14 -1.68 16.06 13.61
CA ILE A 14 -2.09 15.67 12.25
C ILE A 14 -1.23 14.52 11.69
N GLY A 15 0.06 14.52 12.02
CA GLY A 15 1.00 13.48 11.60
C GLY A 15 0.78 12.18 12.37
N LEU A 16 0.66 12.27 13.70
CA LEU A 16 0.36 11.12 14.55
C LEU A 16 -0.99 10.47 14.19
N PHE A 17 -1.99 11.28 13.83
CA PHE A 17 -3.28 10.80 13.39
C PHE A 17 -3.18 10.02 12.08
N ALA A 18 -2.44 10.53 11.09
CA ALA A 18 -2.19 9.80 9.84
C ALA A 18 -1.45 8.48 10.09
N PHE A 19 -0.42 8.49 10.94
CA PHE A 19 0.30 7.28 11.34
C PHE A 19 -0.64 6.25 11.97
N PHE A 20 -1.43 6.66 12.97
CA PHE A 20 -2.38 5.77 13.65
C PHE A 20 -3.43 5.19 12.70
N ILE A 21 -3.93 5.99 11.77
CA ILE A 21 -4.92 5.53 10.78
C ILE A 21 -4.36 4.44 9.88
N VAL A 22 -3.10 4.51 9.47
CA VAL A 22 -2.50 3.45 8.64
C VAL A 22 -2.49 2.11 9.39
N PHE A 23 -2.08 2.10 10.67
CA PHE A 23 -2.11 0.88 11.49
C PHE A 23 -3.53 0.37 11.72
N LEU A 24 -4.47 1.28 11.97
CA LEU A 24 -5.87 0.93 12.19
C LEU A 24 -6.49 0.33 10.92
N VAL A 25 -6.23 0.90 9.75
CA VAL A 25 -6.72 0.39 8.47
C VAL A 25 -6.12 -0.98 8.14
N GLN A 26 -4.84 -1.21 8.46
CA GLN A 26 -4.23 -2.54 8.29
C GLN A 26 -4.90 -3.61 9.16
N ALA A 27 -5.20 -3.30 10.43
CA ALA A 27 -5.94 -4.20 11.31
C ALA A 27 -7.40 -4.40 10.84
N LEU A 28 -8.04 -3.34 10.35
CA LEU A 28 -9.38 -3.41 9.78
C LEU A 28 -9.42 -4.26 8.51
N GLY A 29 -8.37 -4.23 7.66
CA GLY A 29 -8.32 -5.04 6.44
C GLY A 29 -8.53 -6.54 6.72
N HIS A 30 -7.80 -7.09 7.69
CA HIS A 30 -8.00 -8.48 8.13
C HIS A 30 -9.40 -8.72 8.71
N THR A 31 -9.92 -7.76 9.47
CA THR A 31 -11.26 -7.86 10.05
C THR A 31 -12.34 -7.89 8.97
N VAL A 32 -12.20 -7.06 7.93
CA VAL A 32 -13.10 -7.01 6.78
C VAL A 32 -13.07 -8.33 6.02
N MET A 33 -11.90 -8.95 5.82
CA MET A 33 -11.82 -10.27 5.19
C MET A 33 -12.56 -11.34 6.01
N ILE A 34 -12.33 -11.40 7.32
CA ILE A 34 -13.03 -12.35 8.20
C ILE A 34 -14.55 -12.11 8.18
N LEU A 35 -14.98 -10.84 8.16
CA LEU A 35 -16.39 -10.48 8.09
C LEU A 35 -17.01 -10.89 6.75
N MET A 36 -16.25 -10.80 5.65
CA MET A 36 -16.70 -11.26 4.33
C MET A 36 -16.89 -12.77 4.31
N GLU A 37 -15.90 -13.52 4.78
CA GLU A 37 -15.93 -15.00 4.82
C GLU A 37 -17.04 -15.53 5.73
N LYS A 38 -17.13 -15.00 6.97
CA LYS A 38 -18.09 -15.50 7.98
C LYS A 38 -19.49 -14.89 7.86
N GLY A 39 -19.58 -13.65 7.40
CA GLY A 39 -20.83 -12.91 7.35
C GLY A 39 -21.67 -13.21 6.12
N PHE A 40 -21.03 -13.30 4.95
CA PHE A 40 -21.72 -13.58 3.68
C PHE A 40 -21.59 -15.04 3.24
N GLY A 41 -20.63 -15.80 3.80
CA GLY A 41 -20.36 -17.19 3.44
C GLY A 41 -19.25 -17.31 2.40
N GLU A 42 -18.50 -18.41 2.44
CA GLU A 42 -17.32 -18.65 1.59
C GLU A 42 -17.64 -18.54 0.08
N GLU A 43 -18.85 -18.92 -0.32
CA GLU A 43 -19.33 -18.83 -1.71
C GLU A 43 -19.43 -17.37 -2.23
N TYR A 44 -19.61 -16.40 -1.33
CA TYR A 44 -19.83 -14.99 -1.67
C TYR A 44 -18.59 -14.11 -1.48
N VAL A 45 -17.44 -14.70 -1.15
CA VAL A 45 -16.20 -13.94 -0.93
C VAL A 45 -15.79 -13.15 -2.18
N PHE A 46 -15.83 -13.77 -3.38
CA PHE A 46 -15.51 -13.08 -4.64
C PHE A 46 -16.56 -12.04 -5.06
N HIS A 47 -17.84 -12.28 -4.75
CA HIS A 47 -18.91 -11.30 -4.97
C HIS A 47 -18.71 -10.06 -4.09
N SER A 48 -18.39 -10.29 -2.82
CA SER A 48 -18.10 -9.24 -1.85
C SER A 48 -16.84 -8.46 -2.23
N ALA A 49 -15.78 -9.15 -2.70
CA ALA A 49 -14.55 -8.54 -3.17
C ALA A 49 -14.79 -7.65 -4.42
N THR A 50 -15.61 -8.13 -5.35
CA THR A 50 -16.02 -7.37 -6.54
C THR A 50 -16.77 -6.10 -6.15
N ALA A 51 -17.75 -6.22 -5.24
CA ALA A 51 -18.52 -5.07 -4.73
C ALA A 51 -17.63 -4.07 -3.99
N MET A 52 -16.66 -4.55 -3.20
CA MET A 52 -15.69 -3.71 -2.50
C MET A 52 -14.80 -2.92 -3.46
N GLY A 53 -14.28 -3.55 -4.52
CA GLY A 53 -13.50 -2.83 -5.52
C GLY A 53 -14.35 -1.84 -6.34
N LEU A 54 -15.61 -2.17 -6.64
CA LEU A 54 -16.55 -1.22 -7.26
C LEU A 54 -16.80 -0.01 -6.36
N PHE A 55 -16.94 -0.23 -5.05
CA PHE A 55 -17.06 0.86 -4.08
C PHE A 55 -15.77 1.71 -4.04
N GLY A 56 -14.60 1.09 -4.09
CA GLY A 56 -13.32 1.79 -4.23
C GLY A 56 -13.23 2.64 -5.51
N ALA A 57 -13.66 2.10 -6.65
CA ALA A 57 -13.71 2.82 -7.92
C ALA A 57 -14.69 4.01 -7.87
N TRP A 58 -15.83 3.84 -7.20
CA TRP A 58 -16.79 4.91 -6.98
C TRP A 58 -16.23 6.04 -6.10
N LEU A 59 -15.56 5.70 -5.00
CA LEU A 59 -14.87 6.69 -4.16
C LEU A 59 -13.78 7.43 -4.94
N LEU A 60 -13.02 6.72 -5.77
CA LEU A 60 -12.00 7.31 -6.63
C LEU A 60 -12.63 8.33 -7.57
N PHE A 61 -13.71 7.95 -8.26
CA PHE A 61 -14.41 8.82 -9.20
C PHE A 61 -14.92 10.11 -8.54
N ILE A 62 -15.51 10.01 -7.35
CA ILE A 62 -15.96 11.19 -6.58
C ILE A 62 -14.76 12.03 -6.13
N GLY A 63 -13.72 11.39 -5.60
CA GLY A 63 -12.50 12.06 -5.15
C GLY A 63 -11.81 12.81 -6.28
N MET A 64 -11.78 12.22 -7.48
CA MET A 64 -11.16 12.82 -8.66
C MET A 64 -11.89 14.07 -9.15
N LYS A 65 -13.18 14.21 -8.84
CA LYS A 65 -13.97 15.41 -9.14
C LYS A 65 -13.83 16.51 -8.09
N ASN A 66 -13.17 16.23 -6.97
CA ASN A 66 -13.04 17.17 -5.86
C ASN A 66 -11.74 17.96 -6.00
N GLU A 67 -11.85 19.29 -6.12
CA GLU A 67 -10.71 20.20 -6.21
C GLU A 67 -10.04 20.44 -4.86
N ASN A 68 -10.74 20.15 -3.75
CA ASN A 68 -10.20 20.36 -2.41
C ASN A 68 -9.23 19.24 -2.04
N GLU A 69 -7.99 19.61 -1.71
CA GLU A 69 -6.89 18.69 -1.41
C GLU A 69 -7.22 17.68 -0.30
N VAL A 70 -7.73 18.15 0.85
CA VAL A 70 -7.98 17.29 2.03
C VAL A 70 -9.03 16.20 1.76
N PRO A 71 -10.27 16.51 1.34
CA PRO A 71 -11.27 15.47 1.09
C PRO A 71 -10.92 14.59 -0.11
N ALA A 72 -10.27 15.14 -1.14
CA ALA A 72 -9.79 14.34 -2.28
C ALA A 72 -8.72 13.32 -1.83
N THR A 73 -7.80 13.71 -0.95
CA THR A 73 -6.78 12.82 -0.37
C THR A 73 -7.44 11.68 0.43
N TRP A 74 -8.42 11.99 1.27
CA TRP A 74 -9.18 10.97 2.03
C TRP A 74 -9.91 9.99 1.12
N LEU A 75 -10.63 10.50 0.12
CA LEU A 75 -11.33 9.66 -0.86
C LEU A 75 -10.35 8.80 -1.65
N GLY A 76 -9.19 9.35 -2.03
CA GLY A 76 -8.12 8.62 -2.69
C GLY A 76 -7.54 7.51 -1.83
N PHE A 77 -7.24 7.77 -0.56
CA PHE A 77 -6.69 6.77 0.36
C PHE A 77 -7.63 5.57 0.55
N PHE A 78 -8.91 5.83 0.82
CA PHE A 78 -9.90 4.75 0.94
C PHE A 78 -10.17 4.05 -0.39
N ALA A 79 -10.21 4.80 -1.50
CA ALA A 79 -10.33 4.20 -2.83
C ALA A 79 -9.19 3.23 -3.13
N GLY A 80 -7.93 3.64 -2.88
CA GLY A 80 -6.76 2.79 -3.06
C GLY A 80 -6.81 1.54 -2.18
N THR A 81 -7.23 1.68 -0.92
CA THR A 81 -7.38 0.56 0.04
C THR A 81 -8.43 -0.45 -0.45
N PHE A 82 -9.60 0.00 -0.88
CA PHE A 82 -10.67 -0.88 -1.35
C PHE A 82 -10.39 -1.50 -2.72
N LEU A 83 -9.75 -0.75 -3.63
CA LEU A 83 -9.30 -1.28 -4.92
C LEU A 83 -8.22 -2.35 -4.73
N TRP A 84 -7.27 -2.11 -3.82
CA TRP A 84 -6.26 -3.10 -3.46
C TRP A 84 -6.91 -4.36 -2.90
N THR A 85 -7.61 -4.22 -1.77
CA THR A 85 -8.19 -5.36 -1.05
C THR A 85 -9.18 -6.10 -1.97
N GLY A 86 -10.08 -5.38 -2.64
CA GLY A 86 -11.18 -5.97 -3.38
C GLY A 86 -10.82 -6.53 -4.75
N TRP A 87 -10.03 -5.82 -5.55
CA TRP A 87 -9.71 -6.28 -6.91
C TRP A 87 -8.30 -6.85 -7.01
N VAL A 88 -7.28 -6.20 -6.46
CA VAL A 88 -5.90 -6.67 -6.62
C VAL A 88 -5.66 -7.94 -5.82
N GLU A 89 -5.86 -7.91 -4.50
CA GLU A 89 -5.59 -9.03 -3.61
C GLU A 89 -6.49 -10.24 -3.91
N PHE A 90 -7.82 -10.04 -3.96
CA PHE A 90 -8.73 -11.15 -4.28
C PHE A 90 -8.61 -11.69 -5.70
N SER A 91 -8.03 -10.95 -6.66
CA SER A 91 -7.70 -11.56 -7.96
C SER A 91 -6.61 -12.64 -7.81
N PHE A 92 -5.59 -12.41 -6.97
CA PHE A 92 -4.59 -13.42 -6.69
C PHE A 92 -5.19 -14.61 -5.94
N VAL A 93 -6.10 -14.38 -4.99
CA VAL A 93 -6.84 -15.45 -4.32
C VAL A 93 -7.67 -16.27 -5.32
N ALA A 94 -8.42 -15.60 -6.21
CA ALA A 94 -9.27 -16.25 -7.19
C ALA A 94 -8.46 -17.15 -8.14
N TYR A 95 -7.34 -16.62 -8.67
CA TYR A 95 -6.50 -17.38 -9.59
C TYR A 95 -5.68 -18.46 -8.89
N ALA A 96 -5.25 -18.25 -7.65
CA ALA A 96 -4.59 -19.30 -6.88
C ALA A 96 -5.54 -20.47 -6.61
N TRP A 97 -6.82 -20.20 -6.32
CA TRP A 97 -7.83 -21.24 -6.19
C TRP A 97 -8.15 -21.91 -7.54
N HIS A 98 -8.33 -21.13 -8.60
CA HIS A 98 -8.65 -21.67 -9.92
C HIS A 98 -7.55 -22.56 -10.52
N LEU A 99 -6.29 -22.26 -10.21
CA LEU A 99 -5.13 -23.00 -10.69
C LEU A 99 -4.64 -24.07 -9.69
N ASP A 100 -5.38 -24.29 -8.59
CA ASP A 100 -5.04 -25.24 -7.52
C ASP A 100 -3.58 -25.10 -7.04
N ILE A 101 -3.13 -23.85 -6.85
CA ILE A 101 -1.76 -23.56 -6.41
C ILE A 101 -1.59 -24.05 -4.96
N PRO A 102 -0.65 -24.98 -4.68
CA PRO A 102 -0.42 -25.43 -3.32
C PRO A 102 0.25 -24.34 -2.48
N PRO A 103 0.00 -24.28 -1.16
CA PRO A 103 0.74 -23.41 -0.26
C PRO A 103 2.21 -23.83 -0.20
N LEU A 104 3.09 -22.88 0.13
CA LEU A 104 4.47 -23.19 0.46
C LEU A 104 4.53 -23.68 1.90
N LEU A 105 5.09 -24.87 2.09
CA LEU A 105 5.31 -25.46 3.40
C LEU A 105 6.75 -25.20 3.86
N ASP A 106 6.93 -24.95 5.16
CA ASP A 106 8.25 -24.90 5.77
C ASP A 106 8.85 -26.31 5.98
N ALA A 107 10.04 -26.38 6.58
CA ALA A 107 10.68 -27.64 6.91
C ALA A 107 9.92 -28.47 7.98
N SER A 108 9.00 -27.85 8.72
CA SER A 108 8.18 -28.49 9.75
C SER A 108 6.83 -29.02 9.22
N GLY A 109 6.46 -28.63 7.99
CA GLY A 109 5.18 -28.96 7.36
C GLY A 109 4.07 -27.93 7.63
N GLU A 110 4.37 -26.82 8.29
CA GLU A 110 3.46 -25.69 8.49
C GLU A 110 3.42 -24.78 7.25
N ILE A 111 2.31 -24.04 7.07
CA ILE A 111 2.14 -23.13 5.94
C ILE A 111 3.04 -21.91 6.13
N ALA A 112 4.15 -21.86 5.40
CA ALA A 112 5.06 -20.73 5.36
C ALA A 112 4.48 -19.56 4.56
N THR A 113 3.84 -19.84 3.43
CA THR A 113 3.25 -18.79 2.56
C THR A 113 1.99 -19.30 1.88
N LYS A 114 0.94 -18.47 1.91
CA LYS A 114 -0.33 -18.80 1.27
C LYS A 114 -0.25 -18.73 -0.26
N PRO A 115 -1.07 -19.52 -0.99
CA PRO A 115 -1.03 -19.61 -2.45
C PRO A 115 -1.16 -18.27 -3.17
N GLU A 116 -2.03 -17.38 -2.70
CA GLU A 116 -2.26 -16.07 -3.28
C GLU A 116 -1.01 -15.18 -3.26
N TYR A 117 -0.18 -15.30 -2.23
CA TYR A 117 1.06 -14.53 -2.11
C TYR A 117 2.17 -15.11 -2.99
N LEU A 118 2.21 -16.43 -3.17
CA LEU A 118 3.08 -17.06 -4.16
C LEU A 118 2.73 -16.56 -5.56
N LEU A 119 1.45 -16.52 -5.91
CA LEU A 119 1.02 -15.98 -7.20
C LEU A 119 1.30 -14.46 -7.30
N MET A 120 1.15 -13.70 -6.21
CA MET A 120 1.47 -12.27 -6.17
C MET A 120 2.93 -11.99 -6.54
N SER A 121 3.87 -12.85 -6.18
CA SER A 121 5.29 -12.71 -6.56
C SER A 121 5.51 -12.61 -8.08
N SER A 122 4.65 -13.25 -8.88
CA SER A 122 4.70 -13.18 -10.35
C SER A 122 4.48 -11.77 -10.90
N SER A 123 3.83 -10.90 -10.11
CA SER A 123 3.55 -9.52 -10.47
C SER A 123 4.75 -8.58 -10.29
N LEU A 124 5.88 -9.08 -9.77
CA LEU A 124 7.11 -8.31 -9.55
C LEU A 124 7.58 -7.57 -10.82
N GLY A 125 7.59 -8.25 -11.96
CA GLY A 125 8.02 -7.66 -13.23
C GLY A 125 7.15 -6.47 -13.65
N VAL A 126 5.82 -6.61 -13.50
CA VAL A 126 4.85 -5.54 -13.82
C VAL A 126 5.04 -4.37 -12.87
N MET A 127 5.13 -4.65 -11.56
CA MET A 127 5.33 -3.62 -10.53
C MET A 127 6.60 -2.82 -10.78
N MET A 128 7.72 -3.50 -11.02
CA MET A 128 9.01 -2.83 -11.23
C MET A 128 9.03 -2.02 -12.51
N ALA A 129 8.46 -2.54 -13.60
CA ALA A 129 8.39 -1.83 -14.89
C ALA A 129 7.65 -0.49 -14.76
N THR A 130 6.52 -0.47 -14.06
CA THR A 130 5.73 0.74 -13.84
C THR A 130 6.30 1.62 -12.73
N LEU A 131 6.93 1.05 -11.70
CA LEU A 131 7.58 1.81 -10.63
C LEU A 131 8.73 2.66 -11.16
N VAL A 132 9.51 2.15 -12.12
CA VAL A 132 10.56 2.94 -12.80
C VAL A 132 9.97 4.18 -13.46
N TYR A 133 8.82 4.05 -14.14
CA TYR A 133 8.12 5.20 -14.70
C TYR A 133 7.75 6.23 -13.61
N PHE A 134 7.19 5.79 -12.48
CA PHE A 134 6.82 6.72 -11.40
C PHE A 134 8.04 7.36 -10.71
N LEU A 135 9.13 6.61 -10.54
CA LEU A 135 10.38 7.10 -9.99
C LEU A 135 11.00 8.16 -10.88
N LEU A 136 10.92 8.03 -12.21
CA LEU A 136 11.48 8.97 -13.18
C LEU A 136 10.52 10.10 -13.56
N ASN A 137 9.25 10.03 -13.12
CA ASN A 137 8.26 11.04 -13.43
C ASN A 137 8.62 12.38 -12.75
N LYS A 138 8.86 13.42 -13.55
CA LYS A 138 9.14 14.77 -13.08
C LYS A 138 7.98 15.43 -12.32
N GLU A 139 6.76 14.90 -12.47
CA GLU A 139 5.57 15.40 -11.78
C GLU A 139 5.33 14.72 -10.42
N THR A 140 6.12 13.70 -10.05
CA THR A 140 6.00 13.07 -8.73
C THR A 140 6.28 14.07 -7.62
N ARG A 141 5.55 13.96 -6.50
CA ARG A 141 5.75 14.75 -5.28
C ARG A 141 6.08 13.88 -4.08
N CYS A 142 6.20 12.57 -4.29
CA CYS A 142 6.67 11.65 -3.28
C CYS A 142 8.09 12.06 -2.86
N ASN A 143 8.25 12.44 -1.59
CA ASN A 143 9.53 12.88 -1.04
C ASN A 143 10.61 11.80 -1.16
N PHE A 144 10.21 10.53 -1.09
CA PHE A 144 11.10 9.39 -1.27
C PHE A 144 11.65 9.33 -2.70
N PHE A 145 10.79 9.44 -3.72
CA PHE A 145 11.24 9.45 -5.12
C PHE A 145 12.10 10.68 -5.42
N HIS A 146 11.75 11.86 -4.89
CA HIS A 146 12.60 13.04 -5.04
C HIS A 146 13.98 12.88 -4.39
N TRP A 147 14.07 12.18 -3.26
CA TRP A 147 15.37 11.86 -2.63
C TRP A 147 16.22 11.00 -3.58
N PHE A 148 15.64 9.94 -4.15
CA PHE A 148 16.34 9.10 -5.14
C PHE A 148 16.72 9.87 -6.41
N GLN A 149 15.80 10.65 -6.99
CA GLN A 149 16.07 11.48 -8.16
C GLN A 149 17.23 12.45 -7.93
N ARG A 150 17.31 13.06 -6.74
CA ARG A 150 18.36 14.01 -6.37
C ARG A 150 19.70 13.32 -6.13
N ASN A 151 19.71 12.22 -5.38
CA ASN A 151 20.92 11.53 -4.97
C ASN A 151 21.56 10.71 -6.11
N LEU A 152 20.73 10.12 -6.99
CA LEU A 152 21.17 9.34 -8.13
C LEU A 152 21.23 10.13 -9.45
N LYS A 153 20.91 11.44 -9.42
CA LYS A 153 20.85 12.32 -10.60
C LYS A 153 19.90 11.81 -11.72
N LEU A 154 18.79 11.18 -11.35
CA LEU A 154 17.80 10.58 -12.27
C LEU A 154 16.69 11.56 -12.71
N SER A 155 16.83 12.85 -12.46
CA SER A 155 15.81 13.84 -12.79
C SER A 155 15.64 13.98 -14.31
N THR A 156 14.41 13.76 -14.81
CA THR A 156 14.06 13.84 -16.23
C THR A 156 13.68 15.26 -16.70
N GLY A 157 13.77 16.26 -15.80
CA GLY A 157 13.50 17.65 -16.12
C GLY A 157 12.71 18.37 -15.01
N LYS A 158 12.34 19.63 -15.30
CA LYS A 158 11.56 20.45 -14.36
C LYS A 158 10.06 20.10 -14.45
N PRO A 159 9.34 20.08 -13.31
CA PRO A 159 7.88 19.91 -13.30
C PRO A 159 7.19 20.95 -14.18
N SER A 160 6.06 20.56 -14.76
CA SER A 160 5.28 21.40 -15.66
C SER A 160 4.63 22.57 -14.90
N ARG A 161 4.73 23.79 -15.45
CA ARG A 161 4.15 24.98 -14.81
C ARG A 161 2.63 24.90 -14.87
N GLY A 162 1.95 25.08 -13.73
CA GLY A 162 0.49 25.14 -13.66
C GLY A 162 -0.22 23.78 -13.79
N TYR A 163 0.50 22.65 -13.70
CA TYR A 163 -0.13 21.33 -13.73
C TYR A 163 -1.09 21.16 -12.53
N GLN A 164 -2.39 21.08 -12.83
CA GLN A 164 -3.42 20.81 -11.84
C GLN A 164 -3.41 19.33 -11.48
N ARG A 165 -3.35 19.06 -10.17
CA ARG A 165 -3.18 17.72 -9.65
C ARG A 165 -4.50 17.13 -9.27
N ASN A 166 -4.63 15.84 -9.52
CA ASN A 166 -5.73 15.07 -8.98
C ASN A 166 -5.26 14.37 -7.69
N PHE A 167 -5.53 15.01 -6.54
CA PHE A 167 -5.07 14.51 -5.24
C PHE A 167 -5.62 13.12 -4.93
N ALA A 168 -6.88 12.84 -5.31
CA ALA A 168 -7.48 11.52 -5.11
C ALA A 168 -6.79 10.44 -5.94
N ALA A 169 -6.56 10.70 -7.23
CA ALA A 169 -5.88 9.74 -8.10
C ALA A 169 -4.45 9.47 -7.65
N ILE A 170 -3.70 10.51 -7.28
CA ILE A 170 -2.33 10.38 -6.78
C ILE A 170 -2.34 9.54 -5.49
N THR A 171 -3.19 9.89 -4.51
CA THR A 171 -3.22 9.20 -3.22
C THR A 171 -3.65 7.74 -3.36
N ALA A 172 -4.65 7.44 -4.19
CA ALA A 172 -5.10 6.08 -4.43
C ALA A 172 -4.00 5.22 -5.07
N LEU A 173 -3.32 5.77 -6.07
CA LEU A 173 -2.22 5.11 -6.75
C LEU A 173 -1.03 4.89 -5.81
N GLU A 174 -0.62 5.91 -5.06
CA GLU A 174 0.46 5.81 -4.08
C GLU A 174 0.14 4.77 -3.00
N THR A 175 -1.12 4.73 -2.52
CA THR A 175 -1.57 3.72 -1.55
C THR A 175 -1.42 2.30 -2.10
N ILE A 176 -1.90 2.05 -3.33
CA ILE A 176 -1.77 0.75 -4.00
C ILE A 176 -0.30 0.37 -4.16
N TYR A 177 0.55 1.29 -4.64
CA TYR A 177 1.98 0.99 -4.88
C TYR A 177 2.76 0.74 -3.60
N VAL A 178 2.47 1.49 -2.53
CA VAL A 178 3.13 1.27 -1.23
C VAL A 178 2.79 -0.13 -0.73
N ILE A 179 1.51 -0.51 -0.74
CA ILE A 179 1.08 -1.85 -0.29
C ILE A 179 1.73 -2.92 -1.18
N TRP A 180 1.63 -2.78 -2.51
CA TRP A 180 2.19 -3.74 -3.46
C TRP A 180 3.70 -3.92 -3.30
N PHE A 181 4.43 -2.80 -3.21
CA PHE A 181 5.88 -2.81 -3.06
C PHE A 181 6.30 -3.51 -1.78
N PHE A 182 5.67 -3.18 -0.65
CA PHE A 182 6.04 -3.80 0.63
C PHE A 182 5.61 -5.27 0.72
N TYR A 183 4.49 -5.66 0.11
CA TYR A 183 4.16 -7.08 -0.02
C TYR A 183 5.24 -7.85 -0.78
N LEU A 184 5.60 -7.38 -1.97
CA LEU A 184 6.63 -8.03 -2.78
C LEU A 184 8.00 -8.01 -2.11
N ALA A 185 8.38 -6.90 -1.47
CA ALA A 185 9.63 -6.80 -0.74
C ALA A 185 9.68 -7.81 0.42
N LEU A 186 8.61 -7.94 1.20
CA LEU A 186 8.54 -8.92 2.29
C LEU A 186 8.60 -10.36 1.76
N LEU A 187 7.85 -10.67 0.70
CA LEU A 187 7.88 -12.00 0.08
C LEU A 187 9.28 -12.37 -0.40
N LEU A 188 10.01 -11.45 -1.01
CA LEU A 188 11.40 -11.69 -1.46
C LEU A 188 12.39 -11.78 -0.30
N ILE A 189 12.18 -11.01 0.78
CA ILE A 189 13.07 -11.02 1.95
C ILE A 189 12.92 -12.33 2.75
N TYR A 190 11.70 -12.84 2.86
CA TYR A 190 11.40 -14.07 3.59
C TYR A 190 11.50 -15.34 2.73
N ASP A 191 11.76 -15.21 1.42
CA ASP A 191 12.02 -16.36 0.57
C ASP A 191 13.37 -17.02 0.95
N GLU A 192 13.31 -18.26 1.45
CA GLU A 192 14.44 -19.07 1.87
C GLU A 192 15.47 -19.33 0.75
N THR A 193 15.07 -19.22 -0.52
CA THR A 193 15.98 -19.37 -1.66
C THR A 193 16.81 -18.11 -1.95
N ILE A 194 16.35 -16.94 -1.48
CA ILE A 194 16.98 -15.64 -1.74
C ILE A 194 17.73 -15.15 -0.51
N LEU A 195 17.02 -14.97 0.61
CA LEU A 195 17.57 -14.52 1.88
C LEU A 195 17.17 -15.51 2.99
N GLY A 196 15.88 -15.72 3.20
CA GLY A 196 15.34 -16.55 4.29
C GLY A 196 15.24 -15.80 5.62
N GLU A 197 14.39 -16.29 6.51
CA GLU A 197 14.01 -15.57 7.74
C GLU A 197 15.17 -15.40 8.74
N THR A 198 16.11 -16.34 8.74
CA THR A 198 17.25 -16.38 9.68
C THR A 198 18.49 -15.64 9.15
N HIS A 199 18.42 -15.08 7.95
CA HIS A 199 19.59 -14.48 7.32
C HIS A 199 19.96 -13.14 7.99
N PRO A 200 21.25 -12.89 8.29
CA PRO A 200 21.69 -11.67 8.98
C PRO A 200 21.19 -10.37 8.35
N VAL A 201 21.06 -10.33 7.02
CA VAL A 201 20.54 -9.17 6.28
C VAL A 201 19.10 -8.85 6.67
N VAL A 202 18.25 -9.84 6.95
CA VAL A 202 16.86 -9.61 7.38
C VAL A 202 16.83 -8.89 8.72
N TYR A 203 17.67 -9.33 9.68
CA TYR A 203 17.81 -8.64 10.96
C TYR A 203 18.35 -7.21 10.80
N VAL A 204 19.35 -7.00 9.94
CA VAL A 204 19.88 -5.65 9.65
C VAL A 204 18.79 -4.75 9.06
N LEU A 205 18.02 -5.25 8.09
CA LEU A 205 16.90 -4.51 7.49
C LEU A 205 15.82 -4.18 8.53
N PHE A 206 15.48 -5.13 9.41
CA PHE A 206 14.55 -4.92 10.50
C PHE A 206 15.03 -3.78 11.42
N PHE A 207 16.24 -3.88 11.97
CA PHE A 207 16.76 -2.85 12.89
C PHE A 207 16.94 -1.50 12.20
N ALA A 208 17.41 -1.47 10.95
CA ALA A 208 17.53 -0.24 10.17
C ALA A 208 16.17 0.44 9.97
N ASN A 209 15.13 -0.33 9.62
CA ASN A 209 13.78 0.19 9.46
C ASN A 209 13.19 0.67 10.79
N THR A 210 13.41 -0.04 11.90
CA THR A 210 12.98 0.39 13.24
C THR A 210 13.66 1.70 13.66
N ILE A 211 14.98 1.81 13.50
CA ILE A 211 15.73 3.03 13.82
C ILE A 211 15.22 4.20 12.96
N TRP A 212 15.00 3.95 11.66
CA TRP A 212 14.46 4.96 10.75
C TRP A 212 13.05 5.41 11.14
N ALA A 213 12.17 4.48 11.50
CA ALA A 213 10.82 4.79 11.98
C ALA A 213 10.86 5.64 13.26
N LEU A 214 11.70 5.29 14.24
CA LEU A 214 11.87 6.08 15.48
C LEU A 214 12.42 7.49 15.19
N TYR A 215 13.37 7.61 14.25
CA TYR A 215 13.87 8.90 13.80
C TYR A 215 12.77 9.77 13.17
N LEU A 216 11.95 9.18 12.29
CA LEU A 216 10.83 9.89 11.66
C LEU A 216 9.75 10.28 12.68
N ILE A 217 9.42 9.42 13.64
CA ILE A 217 8.47 9.74 14.73
C ILE A 217 9.00 10.91 15.58
N ASN A 218 10.27 10.89 15.98
CA ASN A 218 10.86 12.00 16.72
C ASN A 218 10.81 13.32 15.93
N ARG A 219 11.07 13.26 14.61
CA ARG A 219 10.94 14.42 13.74
C ARG A 219 9.49 14.90 13.57
N LEU A 220 8.52 14.00 13.62
CA LEU A 220 7.09 14.31 13.55
C LEU A 220 6.56 14.95 14.83
N LEU A 221 7.17 14.61 15.98
CA LEU A 221 6.83 15.14 17.30
C LEU A 221 7.38 16.55 17.57
N ARG A 222 8.38 16.99 16.78
CA ARG A 222 9.00 18.32 16.86
C ARG A 222 8.34 19.30 15.91
#